data_AF-A0A7J0FE88-F1
#
_entry.id   AF-A0A7J0FE88-F1
#
_cell.length_a   1.000
_cell.length_b   1.000
_cell.length_c   1.000
_cell.angle_alpha   90.00
_cell.angle_beta   90.00
_cell.angle_gamma   90.00
#
_symmetry.space_group_name_H-M   'P 1'
#
loop_
_entity.id
_entity.type
_entity.pdbx_description
1 polymer ?
#
loop_
_entity_poly.entity_id
_entity_poly.type
_entity_poly.pdbx_seq_one_letter_code
_entity_poly.pdbx_strand_id
1 'polypeptide(L)'
;MDASSNSETSQDTLYDDIKSFFDSAPPLKDGPDIRGVAGSRIVCVTSGGTTVPLERRCVRYIDNFSSGHRGAASTEYFLKAGYSVIFLNRRGTCQPFCRSLPQDPLLECFEVSKELNVQVRQSHSEVVKRAIGEHCTAVEEGLLLKIPFTTIFEYLQILQLIGMSMKDHGRRAMFYLAAAVSDFYVPWQSMVEHKIQSASGPLDMRLVQAPKMLSVLRKNWAPTAFCISFKLETDSEILLAKADMALKRYNMHAVVANELLTRKEEVIVVTSNEKISVHRGKTEAEADADVESPLIKLLVEKHSAYIGDSDS
;
A
#
# COMPACT_ATOMS: atom_id res chain seq x y z
N MET A 1 -2.77 23.07 -27.86
CA MET A 1 -4.24 22.91 -27.83
C MET A 1 -4.51 21.45 -28.10
N ASP A 2 -4.77 20.71 -27.04
CA ASP A 2 -5.59 19.50 -27.06
C ASP A 2 -6.09 19.37 -25.63
N ALA A 3 -7.21 20.07 -25.40
CA ALA A 3 -8.00 19.90 -24.21
C ALA A 3 -8.65 18.53 -24.34
N SER A 4 -8.07 17.53 -23.67
CA SER A 4 -8.75 16.26 -23.43
C SER A 4 -9.97 16.57 -22.56
N SER A 5 -11.12 16.58 -23.22
CA SER A 5 -12.45 16.62 -22.64
C SER A 5 -12.54 15.62 -21.49
N ASN A 6 -12.66 16.12 -20.26
CA ASN A 6 -13.20 15.36 -19.15
C ASN A 6 -14.67 15.05 -19.48
N SER A 7 -14.93 13.92 -20.14
CA SER A 7 -16.28 13.36 -20.09
C SER A 7 -16.46 12.80 -18.68
N GLU A 8 -17.38 13.41 -17.93
CA GLU A 8 -17.90 12.81 -16.71
C GLU A 8 -18.53 11.47 -17.10
N THR A 9 -17.78 10.39 -16.93
CA THR A 9 -18.30 9.02 -17.07
C THR A 9 -19.43 8.89 -16.05
N SER A 10 -20.65 8.56 -16.49
CA SER A 10 -21.82 8.50 -15.61
C SER A 10 -21.58 7.49 -14.48
N GLN A 11 -22.17 7.72 -13.30
CA GLN A 11 -21.96 6.81 -12.14
C GLN A 11 -22.32 5.36 -12.46
N ASP A 12 -23.31 5.14 -13.34
CA ASP A 12 -23.72 3.82 -13.79
C ASP A 12 -22.64 3.11 -14.62
N THR A 13 -22.01 3.82 -15.57
CA THR A 13 -20.90 3.25 -16.37
C THR A 13 -19.68 2.88 -15.52
N LEU A 14 -19.38 3.69 -14.48
CA LEU A 14 -18.30 3.37 -13.55
C LEU A 14 -18.60 2.07 -12.79
N TYR A 15 -19.83 1.92 -12.30
CA TYR A 15 -20.25 0.72 -11.55
C TYR A 15 -20.20 -0.54 -12.41
N ASP A 16 -20.62 -0.45 -13.68
CA ASP A 16 -20.56 -1.55 -14.63
C ASP A 16 -19.12 -1.98 -14.94
N ASP A 17 -18.20 -1.04 -15.12
CA ASP A 17 -16.77 -1.33 -15.33
C ASP A 17 -16.15 -2.06 -14.13
N ILE A 18 -16.50 -1.63 -12.91
CA ILE A 18 -16.03 -2.25 -11.67
C ILE A 18 -16.59 -3.66 -11.53
N LYS A 19 -17.89 -3.83 -11.77
CA LYS A 19 -18.56 -5.13 -11.72
C LYS A 19 -17.93 -6.08 -12.75
N SER A 20 -17.72 -5.61 -13.98
CA SER A 20 -17.04 -6.36 -15.04
C SER A 20 -15.62 -6.80 -14.63
N PHE A 21 -14.86 -5.92 -13.95
CA PHE A 21 -13.55 -6.29 -13.40
C PHE A 21 -13.65 -7.45 -12.41
N PHE A 22 -14.55 -7.38 -11.42
CA PHE A 22 -14.67 -8.42 -10.40
C PHE A 22 -15.26 -9.73 -10.95
N ASP A 23 -16.25 -9.66 -11.83
CA ASP A 23 -16.85 -10.83 -12.47
C ASP A 23 -15.86 -11.57 -13.38
N SER A 24 -14.91 -10.82 -13.97
CA SER A 24 -13.88 -11.40 -14.85
C SER A 24 -12.63 -11.83 -14.12
N ALA A 25 -12.39 -11.36 -12.89
CA ALA A 25 -11.15 -11.61 -12.16
C ALA A 25 -10.93 -13.12 -11.90
N PRO A 26 -9.66 -13.59 -11.92
CA PRO A 26 -9.36 -14.95 -11.50
C PRO A 26 -9.75 -15.15 -10.02
N PRO A 27 -10.23 -16.35 -9.65
CA PRO A 27 -10.51 -16.67 -8.25
C PRO A 27 -9.29 -16.44 -7.36
N LEU A 28 -9.52 -15.84 -6.19
CA LEU A 28 -8.51 -15.80 -5.13
C LEU A 28 -8.24 -17.24 -4.67
N LYS A 29 -6.98 -17.69 -4.75
CA LYS A 29 -6.60 -19.04 -4.31
C LYS A 29 -6.73 -19.22 -2.80
N ASP A 30 -6.41 -18.17 -2.04
CA ASP A 30 -6.50 -18.13 -0.58
C ASP A 30 -7.21 -16.82 -0.19
N GLY A 31 -8.49 -16.89 0.15
CA GLY A 31 -9.23 -15.73 0.67
C GLY A 31 -8.70 -15.38 2.08
N PRO A 32 -8.26 -14.14 2.35
CA PRO A 32 -7.71 -13.80 3.66
C PRO A 32 -8.81 -13.85 4.73
N ASP A 33 -8.50 -14.49 5.87
CA ASP A 33 -9.32 -14.33 7.07
C ASP A 33 -9.02 -12.96 7.69
N ILE A 34 -9.97 -12.04 7.58
CA ILE A 34 -9.84 -10.65 8.08
C ILE A 34 -10.38 -10.56 9.53
N ARG A 35 -10.83 -11.67 10.12
CA ARG A 35 -11.27 -11.71 11.53
C ARG A 35 -10.05 -11.63 12.45
N GLY A 36 -10.14 -10.82 13.51
CA GLY A 36 -9.17 -10.85 14.61
C GLY A 36 -8.25 -9.63 14.75
N VAL A 37 -8.48 -8.54 14.02
CA VAL A 37 -7.77 -7.27 14.30
C VAL A 37 -8.43 -6.61 15.51
N ALA A 38 -7.91 -6.90 16.71
CA ALA A 38 -8.38 -6.32 17.96
C ALA A 38 -7.79 -4.91 18.11
N GLY A 39 -8.63 -3.87 18.13
CA GLY A 39 -8.14 -2.51 18.33
C GLY A 39 -9.22 -1.45 18.23
N SER A 40 -9.07 -0.36 18.99
CA SER A 40 -9.98 0.78 18.91
C SER A 40 -9.79 1.55 17.60
N ARG A 41 -8.59 1.54 17.01
CA ARG A 41 -8.24 2.16 15.73
C ARG A 41 -7.51 1.16 14.84
N ILE A 42 -7.96 1.04 13.59
CA ILE A 42 -7.42 0.07 12.63
C ILE A 42 -6.95 0.80 11.37
N VAL A 43 -5.80 0.43 10.84
CA VAL A 43 -5.29 0.95 9.56
C VAL A 43 -4.97 -0.18 8.58
N CYS A 44 -5.48 -0.09 7.35
CA CYS A 44 -5.01 -0.88 6.23
C CYS A 44 -3.85 -0.14 5.54
N VAL A 45 -2.64 -0.66 5.66
CA VAL A 45 -1.45 -0.17 4.94
C VAL A 45 -1.26 -1.01 3.69
N THR A 46 -1.34 -0.40 2.51
CA THR A 46 -0.98 -1.09 1.26
C THR A 46 0.47 -0.79 0.87
N SER A 47 1.22 -1.81 0.45
CA SER A 47 2.67 -1.68 0.21
C SER A 47 3.16 -2.54 -0.95
N GLY A 48 4.16 -2.02 -1.68
CA GLY A 48 4.75 -2.69 -2.84
C GLY A 48 3.98 -2.45 -4.14
N GLY A 49 4.44 -3.10 -5.21
CA GLY A 49 3.91 -2.95 -6.57
C GLY A 49 2.94 -4.06 -6.97
N THR A 50 1.94 -3.75 -7.79
CA THR A 50 1.13 -4.79 -8.45
C THR A 50 1.75 -5.23 -9.77
N THR A 51 1.62 -6.52 -10.10
CA THR A 51 1.89 -7.01 -11.45
C THR A 51 0.62 -7.11 -12.30
N VAL A 52 0.79 -6.98 -13.60
CA VAL A 52 -0.23 -7.29 -14.61
C VAL A 52 0.26 -8.50 -15.41
N PRO A 53 -0.31 -9.70 -15.19
CA PRO A 53 0.02 -10.86 -16.01
C PRO A 53 -0.40 -10.63 -17.46
N LEU A 54 0.40 -11.11 -18.40
CA LEU A 54 0.11 -11.02 -19.85
C LEU A 54 -0.56 -12.29 -20.38
N GLU A 55 -0.42 -13.40 -19.66
CA GLU A 55 -0.98 -14.71 -19.96
C GLU A 55 -1.63 -15.31 -18.69
N ARG A 56 -2.69 -16.12 -18.82
CA ARG A 56 -3.35 -16.74 -17.64
C ARG A 56 -2.41 -17.71 -16.93
N ARG A 57 -1.66 -18.51 -17.69
CA ARG A 57 -0.49 -19.26 -17.21
C ARG A 57 0.72 -18.34 -17.31
N CYS A 58 0.74 -17.35 -16.43
CA CYS A 58 1.65 -16.21 -16.48
C CYS A 58 3.11 -16.65 -16.53
N VAL A 59 3.79 -16.27 -17.62
CA VAL A 59 5.25 -16.34 -17.74
C VAL A 59 5.84 -14.93 -17.73
N ARG A 60 5.09 -13.95 -18.25
CA ARG A 60 5.50 -12.56 -18.35
C ARG A 60 4.46 -11.65 -17.71
N TYR A 61 4.93 -10.54 -17.14
CA TYR A 61 4.08 -9.55 -16.51
C TYR A 61 4.69 -8.15 -16.62
N ILE A 62 3.83 -7.13 -16.52
CA ILE A 62 4.24 -5.74 -16.27
C ILE A 62 4.28 -5.54 -14.76
N ASP A 63 5.29 -4.85 -14.23
CA ASP A 63 5.41 -4.58 -12.79
C ASP A 63 5.49 -3.06 -12.54
N ASN A 64 4.78 -2.60 -11.52
CA ASN A 64 4.91 -1.24 -11.02
C ASN A 64 5.96 -1.23 -9.90
N PHE A 65 7.11 -0.59 -10.15
CA PHE A 65 8.21 -0.63 -9.20
C PHE A 65 7.85 -0.01 -7.84
N SER A 66 7.97 -0.81 -6.77
CA SER A 66 7.96 -0.33 -5.39
C SER A 66 8.64 -1.36 -4.49
N SER A 67 9.67 -0.93 -3.77
CA SER A 67 10.42 -1.81 -2.86
C SER A 67 9.66 -2.14 -1.57
N GLY A 68 8.51 -1.50 -1.32
CA GLY A 68 7.69 -1.67 -0.13
C GLY A 68 8.22 -0.99 1.15
N HIS A 69 9.36 -0.29 1.09
CA HIS A 69 9.99 0.31 2.28
C HIS A 69 9.09 1.31 3.01
N ARG A 70 8.43 2.22 2.28
CA ARG A 70 7.53 3.21 2.89
C ARG A 70 6.40 2.53 3.68
N GLY A 71 5.72 1.55 3.08
CA GLY A 71 4.64 0.84 3.75
C GLY A 71 5.12 0.01 4.93
N ALA A 72 6.29 -0.63 4.83
CA ALA A 72 6.90 -1.37 5.94
C ALA A 72 7.25 -0.43 7.12
N ALA A 73 7.96 0.66 6.88
CA ALA A 73 8.28 1.66 7.90
C ALA A 73 7.03 2.29 8.51
N SER A 74 6.06 2.68 7.67
CA SER A 74 4.77 3.24 8.13
C SER A 74 4.03 2.27 9.05
N THR A 75 4.07 0.96 8.76
CA THR A 75 3.45 -0.07 9.60
C THR A 75 4.06 -0.10 11.00
N GLU A 76 5.39 -0.04 11.12
CA GLU A 76 6.07 0.03 12.41
C GLU A 76 5.66 1.27 13.22
N TYR A 77 5.59 2.44 12.57
CA TYR A 77 5.18 3.68 13.25
C TYR A 77 3.69 3.70 13.61
N PHE A 78 2.81 3.09 12.81
CA PHE A 78 1.39 2.95 13.17
C PHE A 78 1.19 2.01 14.37
N LEU A 79 1.91 0.89 14.43
CA LEU A 79 1.90 0.00 15.59
C LEU A 79 2.38 0.73 16.85
N LYS A 80 3.47 1.50 16.75
CA LYS A 80 3.96 2.35 17.85
C LYS A 80 2.95 3.43 18.28
N ALA A 81 2.10 3.90 17.36
CA ALA A 81 1.03 4.84 17.63
C ALA A 81 -0.26 4.18 18.17
N GLY A 82 -0.25 2.87 18.46
CA GLY A 82 -1.37 2.13 19.04
C GLY A 82 -2.45 1.71 18.04
N TYR A 83 -2.15 1.67 16.75
CA TYR A 83 -3.06 1.12 15.75
C TYR A 83 -2.85 -0.38 15.60
N SER A 84 -3.94 -1.08 15.34
CA SER A 84 -3.87 -2.41 14.75
C SER A 84 -3.77 -2.27 13.23
N VAL A 85 -2.84 -2.98 12.60
CA VAL A 85 -2.44 -2.81 11.20
C VAL A 85 -2.78 -4.05 10.38
N ILE A 86 -3.54 -3.85 9.30
CA ILE A 86 -3.64 -4.79 8.18
C ILE A 86 -2.60 -4.39 7.15
N PHE A 87 -1.53 -5.17 7.02
CA PHE A 87 -0.45 -4.94 6.05
C PHE A 87 -0.72 -5.73 4.78
N LEU A 88 -1.35 -5.09 3.80
CA LEU A 88 -1.59 -5.64 2.46
C LEU A 88 -0.35 -5.40 1.59
N ASN A 89 0.46 -6.42 1.34
CA ASN A 89 1.79 -6.22 0.76
C ASN A 89 2.11 -7.13 -0.44
N ARG A 90 2.93 -6.62 -1.36
CA ARG A 90 3.51 -7.43 -2.44
C ARG A 90 4.41 -8.53 -1.87
N ARG A 91 4.26 -9.77 -2.35
CA ARG A 91 5.19 -10.88 -2.04
C ARG A 91 6.61 -10.52 -2.45
N GLY A 92 7.57 -10.76 -1.57
CA GLY A 92 8.99 -10.52 -1.81
C GLY A 92 9.44 -9.06 -1.67
N THR A 93 8.56 -8.13 -1.26
CA THR A 93 8.99 -6.75 -0.94
C THR A 93 9.34 -6.61 0.55
N CYS A 94 9.94 -5.46 0.90
CA CYS A 94 10.29 -5.10 2.27
C CYS A 94 9.12 -5.36 3.25
N GLN A 95 9.45 -6.00 4.37
CA GLN A 95 8.51 -6.32 5.46
C GLN A 95 8.79 -5.41 6.66
N PRO A 96 7.75 -5.05 7.46
CA PRO A 96 7.97 -4.38 8.73
C PRO A 96 8.91 -5.21 9.62
N PHE A 97 9.74 -4.54 10.41
CA PHE A 97 10.78 -5.08 11.28
C PHE A 97 12.01 -5.67 10.56
N CYS A 98 11.87 -6.08 9.30
CA CYS A 98 12.98 -6.62 8.49
C CYS A 98 13.77 -5.55 7.73
N ARG A 99 13.34 -4.28 7.76
CA ARG A 99 13.93 -3.20 6.94
C ARG A 99 15.39 -2.85 7.25
N SER A 100 15.84 -3.15 8.47
CA SER A 100 17.22 -2.93 8.93
C SER A 100 18.09 -4.19 8.84
N LEU A 101 17.50 -5.32 8.43
CA LEU A 101 18.24 -6.56 8.21
C LEU A 101 18.98 -6.49 6.87
N PRO A 102 20.10 -7.22 6.71
CA PRO A 102 20.82 -7.29 5.45
C PRO A 102 19.99 -8.00 4.36
N GLN A 103 20.52 -8.07 3.14
CA GLN A 103 19.80 -8.61 1.99
C GLN A 103 19.55 -10.12 2.10
N ASP A 104 20.49 -10.87 2.68
CA ASP A 104 20.31 -12.28 2.99
C ASP A 104 20.43 -12.51 4.52
N PRO A 105 19.36 -12.24 5.29
CA PRO A 105 19.42 -12.37 6.75
C PRO A 105 19.79 -13.77 7.22
N LEU A 106 19.41 -14.82 6.46
CA LEU A 106 19.70 -16.19 6.87
C LEU A 106 21.20 -16.49 6.83
N LEU A 107 21.87 -16.08 5.75
CA LEU A 107 23.31 -16.34 5.58
C LEU A 107 24.19 -15.29 6.28
N GLU A 108 23.71 -14.06 6.40
CA GLU A 108 24.47 -12.95 6.96
C GLU A 108 24.29 -12.80 8.48
N CYS A 109 23.09 -13.02 9.01
CA CYS A 109 22.84 -12.83 10.45
C CYS A 109 23.10 -14.08 11.29
N PHE A 110 23.16 -15.28 10.71
CA PHE A 110 23.33 -16.53 11.47
C PHE A 110 24.68 -17.19 11.19
N GLU A 111 25.16 -17.94 12.17
CA GLU A 111 26.37 -18.76 12.09
C GLU A 111 26.18 -20.08 12.85
N VAL A 112 27.01 -21.08 12.54
CA VAL A 112 27.02 -22.37 13.25
C VAL A 112 28.06 -22.30 14.36
N SER A 113 27.62 -22.53 15.61
CA SER A 113 28.48 -22.58 16.78
C SER A 113 29.38 -23.82 16.76
N LYS A 114 30.36 -23.89 17.67
CA LYS A 114 31.25 -25.06 17.79
C LYS A 114 30.50 -26.35 18.13
N GLU A 115 29.34 -26.21 18.79
CA GLU A 115 28.44 -27.29 19.18
C GLU A 115 27.45 -27.67 18.06
N LEU A 116 27.66 -27.19 16.83
CA LEU A 116 26.81 -27.41 15.65
C LEU A 116 25.38 -26.84 15.79
N ASN A 117 25.19 -25.84 16.65
CA ASN A 117 23.91 -25.13 16.80
C ASN A 117 23.89 -23.87 15.93
N VAL A 118 22.71 -23.49 15.43
CA VAL A 118 22.53 -22.20 14.74
C VAL A 118 22.37 -21.10 15.77
N GLN A 119 23.19 -20.05 15.68
CA GLN A 119 23.12 -18.86 16.54
C GLN A 119 23.17 -17.58 15.71
N VAL A 120 22.71 -16.47 16.28
CA VAL A 120 22.82 -15.14 15.64
C VAL A 120 24.24 -14.62 15.83
N ARG A 121 24.85 -14.08 14.77
CA ARG A 121 26.14 -13.40 14.84
C ARG A 121 26.07 -12.22 15.80
N GLN A 122 27.11 -12.03 16.61
CA GLN A 122 27.15 -10.96 17.61
C GLN A 122 26.93 -9.57 17.00
N SER A 123 27.44 -9.32 15.79
CA SER A 123 27.27 -8.05 15.05
C SER A 123 25.81 -7.74 14.68
N HIS A 124 24.95 -8.76 14.59
CA HIS A 124 23.53 -8.62 14.21
C HIS A 124 22.57 -8.96 15.35
N SER A 125 23.08 -9.36 16.53
CA SER A 125 22.27 -9.85 17.65
C SER A 125 21.14 -8.89 18.04
N GLU A 126 21.46 -7.62 18.27
CA GLU A 126 20.47 -6.61 18.69
C GLU A 126 19.41 -6.33 17.61
N VAL A 127 19.81 -6.20 16.33
CA VAL A 127 18.86 -5.91 15.25
C VAL A 127 17.93 -7.11 14.98
N VAL A 128 18.45 -8.34 15.03
CA VAL A 128 17.65 -9.55 14.84
C VAL A 128 16.71 -9.76 16.03
N LYS A 129 17.22 -9.63 17.26
CA LYS A 129 16.42 -9.77 18.48
C LYS A 129 15.27 -8.76 18.50
N ARG A 130 15.54 -7.50 18.18
CA ARG A 130 14.52 -6.46 18.06
C ARG A 130 13.49 -6.81 16.98
N ALA A 131 13.96 -7.16 15.78
CA ALA A 131 13.07 -7.46 14.65
C ALA A 131 12.12 -8.63 14.95
N ILE A 132 12.65 -9.74 15.49
CA ILE A 132 11.85 -10.91 15.85
C ILE A 132 10.92 -10.58 17.02
N GLY A 133 11.43 -9.95 18.09
CA GLY A 133 10.66 -9.64 19.28
C GLY A 133 9.48 -8.72 19.00
N GLU A 134 9.70 -7.62 18.27
CA GLU A 134 8.64 -6.68 17.90
C GLU A 134 7.63 -7.34 16.94
N HIS A 135 8.09 -8.17 16.00
CA HIS A 135 7.19 -8.90 15.11
C HIS A 135 6.30 -9.90 15.85
N CYS A 136 6.88 -10.74 16.70
CA CYS A 136 6.15 -11.73 17.48
C CYS A 136 5.13 -11.06 18.39
N THR A 137 5.54 -10.02 19.13
CA THR A 137 4.63 -9.25 20.00
C THR A 137 3.44 -8.71 19.21
N ALA A 138 3.68 -8.03 18.08
CA ALA A 138 2.61 -7.45 17.28
C ALA A 138 1.63 -8.50 16.71
N VAL A 139 2.09 -9.71 16.39
CA VAL A 139 1.23 -10.79 15.88
C VAL A 139 0.47 -11.48 17.02
N GLU A 140 1.15 -11.81 18.12
CA GLU A 140 0.57 -12.49 19.29
C GLU A 140 -0.51 -11.64 19.97
N GLU A 141 -0.33 -10.32 20.01
CA GLU A 141 -1.32 -9.36 20.52
C GLU A 141 -2.45 -9.05 19.52
N GLY A 142 -2.44 -9.65 18.33
CA GLY A 142 -3.46 -9.42 17.29
C GLY A 142 -3.41 -8.01 16.68
N LEU A 143 -2.28 -7.31 16.79
CA LEU A 143 -2.07 -5.96 16.29
C LEU A 143 -1.59 -5.93 14.84
N LEU A 144 -1.01 -7.00 14.30
CA LEU A 144 -0.50 -7.04 12.93
C LEU A 144 -1.03 -8.24 12.14
N LEU A 145 -1.81 -7.97 11.09
CA LEU A 145 -2.25 -8.97 10.10
C LEU A 145 -1.57 -8.71 8.75
N LYS A 146 -0.74 -9.65 8.28
CA LYS A 146 -0.07 -9.55 6.96
C LYS A 146 -0.85 -10.31 5.91
N ILE A 147 -1.21 -9.65 4.80
CA ILE A 147 -1.94 -10.25 3.69
C ILE A 147 -1.15 -10.04 2.39
N PRO A 148 -0.59 -11.10 1.79
CA PRO A 148 0.23 -10.96 0.60
C PRO A 148 -0.61 -10.88 -0.69
N PHE A 149 -0.18 -10.04 -1.62
CA PHE A 149 -0.67 -10.02 -3.02
C PHE A 149 0.50 -10.06 -4.01
N THR A 150 0.20 -10.33 -5.27
CA THR A 150 1.16 -10.22 -6.39
C THR A 150 0.55 -9.41 -7.53
N THR A 151 -0.61 -9.84 -8.03
CA THR A 151 -1.23 -9.25 -9.21
C THR A 151 -2.18 -8.10 -8.84
N ILE A 152 -2.51 -7.24 -9.81
CA ILE A 152 -3.58 -6.24 -9.66
C ILE A 152 -4.92 -6.89 -9.31
N PHE A 153 -5.20 -8.10 -9.82
CA PHE A 153 -6.43 -8.84 -9.51
C PHE A 153 -6.51 -9.26 -8.04
N GLU A 154 -5.42 -9.80 -7.50
CA GLU A 154 -5.33 -10.14 -6.08
C GLU A 154 -5.48 -8.89 -5.23
N TYR A 155 -4.72 -7.84 -5.56
CA TYR A 155 -4.73 -6.58 -4.82
C TYR A 155 -6.14 -5.97 -4.72
N LEU A 156 -6.86 -5.85 -5.84
CA LEU A 156 -8.17 -5.20 -5.85
C LEU A 156 -9.27 -6.04 -5.20
N GLN A 157 -9.25 -7.37 -5.37
CA GLN A 157 -10.17 -8.27 -4.66
C GLN A 157 -9.94 -8.24 -3.15
N ILE A 158 -8.69 -8.32 -2.70
CA ILE A 158 -8.36 -8.27 -1.28
C ILE A 158 -8.68 -6.89 -0.69
N LEU A 159 -8.37 -5.81 -1.39
CA LEU A 159 -8.71 -4.44 -0.94
C LEU A 159 -10.22 -4.26 -0.78
N GLN A 160 -11.04 -4.85 -1.66
CA GLN A 160 -12.49 -4.85 -1.51
C GLN A 160 -12.92 -5.60 -0.25
N LEU A 161 -12.40 -6.80 -0.01
CA LEU A 161 -12.71 -7.59 1.18
C LEU A 161 -12.33 -6.86 2.48
N ILE A 162 -11.15 -6.23 2.52
CA ILE A 162 -10.71 -5.40 3.64
C ILE A 162 -11.62 -4.18 3.80
N GLY A 163 -11.91 -3.48 2.71
CA GLY A 163 -12.83 -2.34 2.66
C GLY A 163 -14.17 -2.66 3.32
N MET A 164 -14.82 -3.73 2.85
CA MET A 164 -16.11 -4.18 3.36
C MET A 164 -16.04 -4.63 4.82
N SER A 165 -14.96 -5.29 5.24
CA SER A 165 -14.78 -5.75 6.63
C SER A 165 -14.51 -4.59 7.59
N MET A 166 -13.84 -3.53 7.13
CA MET A 166 -13.54 -2.34 7.94
C MET A 166 -14.70 -1.33 7.96
N LYS A 167 -15.79 -1.57 7.21
CA LYS A 167 -16.94 -0.66 7.13
C LYS A 167 -17.52 -0.34 8.51
N ASP A 168 -17.70 -1.35 9.35
CA ASP A 168 -18.32 -1.21 10.67
C ASP A 168 -17.42 -0.52 11.71
N HIS A 169 -16.12 -0.38 11.40
CA HIS A 169 -15.19 0.39 12.25
C HIS A 169 -15.33 1.90 12.06
N GLY A 170 -16.09 2.33 11.04
CA GLY A 170 -16.51 3.71 10.90
C GLY A 170 -15.33 4.68 10.76
N ARG A 171 -15.41 5.80 11.49
CA ARG A 171 -14.35 6.83 11.54
C ARG A 171 -13.06 6.39 12.20
N ARG A 172 -13.03 5.21 12.85
CA ARG A 172 -11.83 4.66 13.49
C ARG A 172 -11.00 3.77 12.55
N ALA A 173 -11.52 3.52 11.35
CA ALA A 173 -10.83 2.83 10.28
C ALA A 173 -10.01 3.83 9.45
N MET A 174 -8.79 3.46 9.08
CA MET A 174 -7.93 4.22 8.18
C MET A 174 -7.47 3.36 6.99
N PHE A 175 -7.40 3.95 5.80
CA PHE A 175 -6.71 3.40 4.64
C PHE A 175 -5.50 4.25 4.30
N TYR A 176 -4.31 3.64 4.38
CA TYR A 176 -3.03 4.23 4.00
C TYR A 176 -2.54 3.53 2.72
N LEU A 177 -2.87 4.13 1.57
CA LEU A 177 -2.78 3.46 0.27
C LEU A 177 -1.45 3.75 -0.44
N ALA A 178 -0.35 3.19 0.06
CA ALA A 178 1.01 3.43 -0.43
C ALA A 178 1.50 2.42 -1.49
N ALA A 179 0.66 1.46 -1.92
CA ALA A 179 0.99 0.54 -3.00
C ALA A 179 1.07 1.25 -4.37
N ALA A 180 2.01 0.82 -5.21
CA ALA A 180 2.13 1.24 -6.60
C ALA A 180 1.23 0.36 -7.47
N VAL A 181 -0.02 0.79 -7.64
CA VAL A 181 -1.06 0.05 -8.38
C VAL A 181 -0.95 0.37 -9.88
N SER A 182 -1.07 -0.65 -10.72
CA SER A 182 -1.02 -0.48 -12.18
C SER A 182 -2.25 0.27 -12.70
N ASP A 183 -2.01 1.35 -13.45
CA ASP A 183 -3.07 2.17 -14.06
C ASP A 183 -3.71 1.50 -15.30
N PHE A 184 -3.05 0.50 -15.85
CA PHE A 184 -3.48 -0.26 -17.01
C PHE A 184 -3.34 -1.75 -16.75
N TYR A 185 -4.21 -2.56 -17.35
CA TYR A 185 -4.17 -4.02 -17.22
C TYR A 185 -4.71 -4.74 -18.47
N VAL A 186 -4.48 -6.05 -18.57
CA VAL A 186 -5.13 -6.91 -19.56
C VAL A 186 -6.32 -7.59 -18.89
N PRO A 187 -7.57 -7.39 -19.36
CA PRO A 187 -8.73 -8.09 -18.82
C PRO A 187 -8.55 -9.61 -18.88
N TRP A 188 -8.89 -10.30 -17.79
CA TRP A 188 -8.65 -11.74 -17.67
C TRP A 188 -9.35 -12.56 -18.77
N GLN A 189 -10.54 -12.13 -19.19
CA GLN A 189 -11.31 -12.77 -20.26
C GLN A 189 -10.62 -12.65 -21.62
N SER A 190 -9.96 -11.52 -21.92
CA SER A 190 -9.20 -11.32 -23.16
C SER A 190 -7.77 -11.86 -23.12
N MET A 191 -7.31 -12.31 -21.96
CA MET A 191 -5.94 -12.81 -21.77
C MET A 191 -5.77 -14.19 -22.38
N VAL A 192 -4.69 -14.36 -23.16
CA VAL A 192 -4.32 -15.66 -23.73
C VAL A 192 -3.97 -16.65 -22.61
N GLU A 193 -4.29 -17.93 -22.81
CA GLU A 193 -4.07 -18.93 -21.77
C GLU A 193 -2.58 -19.25 -21.56
N HIS A 194 -1.82 -19.38 -22.65
CA HIS A 194 -0.45 -19.88 -22.67
C HIS A 194 0.57 -18.79 -23.04
N LYS A 195 1.84 -19.05 -22.71
CA LYS A 195 3.01 -18.21 -23.07
C LYS A 195 2.92 -17.73 -24.52
N ILE A 196 2.95 -16.41 -24.70
CA ILE A 196 2.98 -15.79 -26.03
C ILE A 196 4.28 -16.20 -26.74
N GLN A 197 4.17 -16.73 -27.97
CA GLN A 197 5.31 -17.21 -28.74
C GLN A 197 6.02 -16.05 -29.47
N SER A 198 7.35 -16.11 -29.54
CA SER A 198 8.19 -15.02 -30.11
C SER A 198 8.51 -15.17 -31.60
N ALA A 199 7.97 -16.19 -32.27
CA ALA A 199 8.32 -16.51 -33.65
C ALA A 199 7.62 -15.62 -34.70
N SER A 200 6.65 -14.81 -34.30
CA SER A 200 5.71 -14.15 -35.21
C SER A 200 5.98 -12.65 -35.45
N GLY A 201 7.15 -12.14 -35.06
CA GLY A 201 7.51 -10.73 -35.20
C GLY A 201 7.30 -9.90 -33.92
N PRO A 202 7.11 -8.58 -34.02
CA PRO A 202 6.94 -7.70 -32.86
C PRO A 202 5.69 -8.06 -32.04
N LEU A 203 5.74 -7.80 -30.73
CA LEU A 203 4.62 -8.04 -29.83
C LEU A 203 3.83 -6.75 -29.59
N ASP A 204 2.63 -6.69 -30.15
CA ASP A 204 1.66 -5.64 -29.86
C ASP A 204 0.78 -6.02 -28.67
N MET A 205 0.73 -5.17 -27.65
CA MET A 205 -0.09 -5.39 -26.46
C MET A 205 -1.11 -4.29 -26.27
N ARG A 206 -2.38 -4.69 -26.16
CA ARG A 206 -3.47 -3.78 -25.83
C ARG A 206 -3.77 -3.89 -24.33
N LEU A 207 -3.55 -2.79 -23.62
CA LEU A 207 -3.94 -2.64 -22.23
C LEU A 207 -5.19 -1.76 -22.15
N VAL A 208 -6.04 -2.01 -21.15
CA VAL A 208 -7.17 -1.15 -20.82
C VAL A 208 -6.90 -0.43 -19.50
N GLN A 209 -7.55 0.71 -19.29
CA GLN A 209 -7.40 1.46 -18.04
C GLN A 209 -7.98 0.66 -16.87
N ALA A 210 -7.26 0.63 -15.74
CA ALA A 210 -7.75 0.02 -14.51
C ALA A 210 -8.94 0.83 -13.94
N PRO A 211 -9.97 0.14 -13.42
CA PRO A 211 -11.13 0.79 -12.83
C PRO A 211 -10.76 1.69 -11.64
N LYS A 212 -11.52 2.76 -11.44
CA LYS A 212 -11.24 3.77 -10.39
C LYS A 212 -11.71 3.31 -9.00
N MET A 213 -11.06 2.28 -8.47
CA MET A 213 -11.47 1.60 -7.22
C MET A 213 -11.48 2.50 -5.98
N LEU A 214 -10.70 3.59 -5.96
CA LEU A 214 -10.69 4.55 -4.84
C LEU A 214 -12.05 5.23 -4.64
N SER A 215 -12.77 5.51 -5.73
CA SER A 215 -14.13 6.08 -5.66
C SER A 215 -15.10 5.12 -4.98
N VAL A 216 -14.97 3.82 -5.24
CA VAL A 216 -15.82 2.76 -4.68
C VAL A 216 -15.50 2.52 -3.22
N LEU A 217 -14.21 2.52 -2.88
CA LEU A 217 -13.77 2.43 -1.50
C LEU A 217 -14.43 3.53 -0.65
N ARG A 218 -14.43 4.77 -1.15
CA ARG A 218 -14.97 5.95 -0.46
C ARG A 218 -16.49 6.07 -0.46
N LYS A 219 -17.20 5.39 -1.35
CA LYS A 219 -18.67 5.47 -1.45
C LYS A 219 -19.38 4.23 -0.92
N ASN A 220 -18.82 3.05 -1.12
CA ASN A 220 -19.51 1.78 -0.93
C ASN A 220 -18.82 0.89 0.11
N TRP A 221 -17.50 0.69 0.00
CA TRP A 221 -16.81 -0.28 0.85
C TRP A 221 -16.55 0.26 2.26
N ALA A 222 -15.95 1.44 2.39
CA ALA A 222 -15.61 2.05 3.68
C ALA A 222 -15.85 3.58 3.66
N PRO A 223 -17.11 4.04 3.56
CA PRO A 223 -17.44 5.44 3.27
C PRO A 223 -17.04 6.44 4.35
N THR A 224 -16.97 5.99 5.60
CA THR A 224 -16.63 6.81 6.77
C THR A 224 -15.18 6.62 7.25
N ALA A 225 -14.39 5.79 6.57
CA ALA A 225 -13.00 5.57 6.94
C ALA A 225 -12.13 6.77 6.57
N PHE A 226 -11.09 7.03 7.37
CA PHE A 226 -10.07 8.03 7.05
C PHE A 226 -9.18 7.50 5.91
N CYS A 227 -9.06 8.19 4.78
CA CYS A 227 -8.43 7.63 3.58
C CYS A 227 -7.34 8.56 3.08
N ILE A 228 -6.15 7.98 2.94
CA ILE A 228 -4.92 8.62 2.56
C ILE A 228 -4.42 7.91 1.30
N SER A 229 -4.16 8.67 0.25
CA SER A 229 -3.57 8.14 -0.98
C SER A 229 -2.20 8.74 -1.24
N PHE A 230 -1.40 8.09 -2.08
CA PHE A 230 -0.08 8.56 -2.46
C PHE A 230 -0.05 9.03 -3.91
N LYS A 231 0.74 10.07 -4.16
CA LYS A 231 1.06 10.53 -5.51
C LYS A 231 2.58 10.63 -5.64
N LEU A 232 3.14 9.77 -6.47
CA LEU A 232 4.55 9.76 -6.84
C LEU A 232 4.69 10.40 -8.21
N GLU A 233 5.54 11.42 -8.33
CA GLU A 233 5.90 12.02 -9.61
C GLU A 233 7.43 12.22 -9.67
N THR A 234 7.94 12.40 -10.88
CA THR A 234 9.35 12.78 -11.13
C THR A 234 9.51 14.26 -11.42
N ASP A 235 8.39 14.97 -11.62
CA ASP A 235 8.33 16.39 -11.91
C ASP A 235 7.56 17.09 -10.78
N SER A 236 8.25 17.97 -10.07
CA SER A 236 7.73 18.69 -8.91
C SER A 236 6.72 19.77 -9.29
N GLU A 237 6.74 20.28 -10.53
CA GLU A 237 5.82 21.32 -11.00
C GLU A 237 4.38 20.79 -11.12
N ILE A 238 4.24 19.52 -11.52
CA ILE A 238 2.93 18.86 -11.68
C ILE A 238 2.46 18.09 -10.45
N LEU A 239 3.37 17.78 -9.51
CA LEU A 239 3.11 16.91 -8.37
C LEU A 239 1.95 17.42 -7.51
N LEU A 240 1.99 18.69 -7.10
CA LEU A 240 0.97 19.28 -6.24
C LEU A 240 -0.38 19.40 -6.95
N ALA A 241 -0.38 19.76 -8.23
CA ALA A 241 -1.61 19.85 -9.02
C ALA A 241 -2.28 18.48 -9.17
N LYS A 242 -1.50 17.41 -9.40
CA LYS A 242 -2.00 16.04 -9.46
C LYS A 242 -2.47 15.52 -8.10
N ALA A 243 -1.82 15.92 -7.00
CA ALA A 243 -2.26 15.60 -5.65
C ALA A 243 -3.60 16.26 -5.32
N ASP A 244 -3.75 17.57 -5.62
CA ASP A 244 -5.01 18.31 -5.46
C ASP A 244 -6.14 17.69 -6.30
N MET A 245 -5.84 17.29 -7.54
CA MET A 245 -6.80 16.61 -8.41
C MET A 245 -7.24 15.27 -7.83
N ALA A 246 -6.31 14.46 -7.32
CA ALA A 246 -6.63 13.18 -6.69
C ALA A 246 -7.46 13.35 -5.41
N LEU A 247 -7.13 14.36 -4.60
CA LEU A 247 -7.85 14.72 -3.39
C LEU A 247 -9.32 14.99 -3.71
N LYS A 248 -9.59 15.88 -4.68
CA LYS A 248 -10.96 16.25 -5.08
C LYS A 248 -11.69 15.11 -5.78
N ARG A 249 -11.04 14.45 -6.75
CA ARG A 249 -11.66 13.40 -7.57
C ARG A 249 -12.14 12.22 -6.75
N TYR A 250 -11.35 11.80 -5.77
CA TYR A 250 -11.64 10.63 -4.95
C TYR A 250 -12.15 11.00 -3.56
N ASN A 251 -12.38 12.28 -3.29
CA ASN A 251 -12.77 12.78 -1.97
C ASN A 251 -11.84 12.28 -0.86
N MET A 252 -10.52 12.31 -1.04
CA MET A 252 -9.57 11.80 -0.02
C MET A 252 -9.49 12.74 1.18
N HIS A 253 -9.16 12.20 2.35
CA HIS A 253 -8.89 13.01 3.54
C HIS A 253 -7.48 13.63 3.47
N ALA A 254 -6.53 12.92 2.89
CA ALA A 254 -5.21 13.45 2.56
C ALA A 254 -4.61 12.77 1.32
N VAL A 255 -3.73 13.48 0.63
CA VAL A 255 -2.85 12.93 -0.41
C VAL A 255 -1.42 13.24 -0.03
N VAL A 256 -0.60 12.20 0.11
CA VAL A 256 0.84 12.36 0.33
C VAL A 256 1.52 12.44 -1.04
N ALA A 257 1.99 13.64 -1.37
CA ALA A 257 2.77 13.92 -2.55
C ALA A 257 4.26 13.70 -2.25
N ASN A 258 4.92 12.89 -3.08
CA ASN A 258 6.34 12.64 -2.94
C ASN A 258 7.04 12.62 -4.30
N GLU A 259 8.11 13.39 -4.44
CA GLU A 259 8.96 13.36 -5.64
C GLU A 259 9.92 12.16 -5.56
N LEU A 260 10.13 11.46 -6.68
CA LEU A 260 10.89 10.21 -6.71
C LEU A 260 12.28 10.33 -6.05
N LEU A 261 13.01 11.40 -6.28
CA LEU A 261 14.39 11.57 -5.81
C LEU A 261 14.47 11.90 -4.32
N THR A 262 13.56 12.72 -3.82
CA THR A 262 13.57 13.23 -2.43
C THR A 262 12.62 12.48 -1.50
N ARG A 263 11.88 11.47 -1.99
CA ARG A 263 10.83 10.75 -1.26
C ARG A 263 11.22 10.18 0.12
N LYS A 264 12.51 9.97 0.38
CA LYS A 264 13.03 9.48 1.68
C LYS A 264 13.31 10.60 2.68
N GLU A 265 13.45 11.83 2.19
CA GLU A 265 13.86 13.00 2.95
C GLU A 265 12.70 13.97 3.18
N GLU A 266 11.79 14.10 2.21
CA GLU A 266 10.63 14.99 2.30
C GLU A 266 9.40 14.38 1.62
N VAL A 267 8.23 14.67 2.18
CA VAL A 267 6.92 14.50 1.54
C VAL A 267 6.04 15.71 1.83
N ILE A 268 5.06 15.98 0.96
CA ILE A 268 4.06 17.04 1.18
C ILE A 268 2.70 16.39 1.41
N VAL A 269 2.09 16.64 2.57
CA VAL A 269 0.73 16.19 2.88
C VAL A 269 -0.26 17.25 2.43
N VAL A 270 -1.02 16.93 1.38
CA VAL A 270 -2.05 17.79 0.80
C VAL A 270 -3.40 17.39 1.38
N THR A 271 -4.13 18.37 1.94
CA THR A 271 -5.49 18.23 2.46
C THR A 271 -6.40 19.28 1.80
N SER A 272 -7.69 19.31 2.15
CA SER A 272 -8.61 20.33 1.60
C SER A 272 -8.25 21.76 2.01
N ASN A 273 -7.58 21.92 3.16
CA ASN A 273 -7.38 23.22 3.79
C ASN A 273 -5.92 23.68 3.72
N GLU A 274 -4.97 22.76 3.61
CA GLU A 274 -3.55 23.05 3.75
C GLU A 274 -2.65 22.04 3.02
N LYS A 275 -1.40 22.47 2.81
CA LYS A 275 -0.29 21.67 2.28
C LYS A 275 0.85 21.74 3.28
N ILE A 276 1.22 20.61 3.88
CA ILE A 276 2.21 20.55 4.96
C ILE A 276 3.44 19.79 4.46
N SER A 277 4.61 20.45 4.42
CA SER A 277 5.88 19.76 4.19
C SER A 277 6.31 18.99 5.44
N VAL A 278 6.60 17.71 5.27
CA VAL A 278 7.09 16.80 6.30
C VAL A 278 8.49 16.36 5.91
N HIS A 279 9.46 16.68 6.76
CA HIS A 279 10.85 16.35 6.55
C HIS A 279 11.31 15.26 7.50
N ARG A 280 12.26 14.45 7.05
CA ARG A 280 13.01 13.55 7.91
C ARG A 280 13.71 14.33 9.03
N GLY A 281 13.66 13.80 10.25
CA GLY A 281 14.34 14.38 11.41
C GLY A 281 15.84 14.51 11.15
N LYS A 282 16.41 15.68 11.44
CA LYS A 282 17.85 15.97 11.23
C LYS A 282 18.63 16.09 12.54
N THR A 283 17.98 15.87 13.68
CA THR A 283 18.62 15.96 14.99
C THR A 283 19.41 14.68 15.29
N GLU A 284 20.46 14.75 16.10
CA GLU A 284 21.25 13.57 16.52
C GLU A 284 20.37 12.53 17.23
N ALA A 285 19.30 12.95 17.92
CA ALA A 285 18.33 12.07 18.56
C ALA A 285 17.37 11.37 17.57
N GLU A 286 17.30 11.83 16.32
CA GLU A 286 16.41 11.33 15.25
C GLU A 286 17.18 10.86 14.02
N ALA A 287 18.51 10.70 14.10
CA ALA A 287 19.36 10.39 12.95
C ALA A 287 18.94 9.08 12.23
N ASP A 288 18.38 8.13 12.97
CA ASP A 288 17.88 6.85 12.47
C ASP A 288 16.37 6.87 12.10
N ALA A 289 15.67 7.97 12.35
CA ALA A 289 14.24 8.09 12.05
C ALA A 289 14.03 8.36 10.56
N ASP A 290 13.08 7.64 9.95
CA ASP A 290 12.67 7.84 8.57
C ASP A 290 11.70 9.03 8.46
N VAL A 291 11.46 9.53 7.25
CA VAL A 291 10.39 10.53 6.99
C VAL A 291 9.01 10.01 7.42
N GLU A 292 8.82 8.69 7.47
CA GLU A 292 7.60 8.06 7.98
C GLU A 292 7.33 8.39 9.46
N SER A 293 8.34 8.63 10.30
CA SER A 293 8.13 8.96 11.72
C SER A 293 7.28 10.23 11.92
N PRO A 294 7.72 11.42 11.44
CA PRO A 294 6.93 12.63 11.54
C PRO A 294 5.67 12.58 10.65
N LEU A 295 5.69 11.85 9.53
CA LEU A 295 4.51 11.67 8.67
C LEU A 295 3.39 10.94 9.41
N ILE A 296 3.69 9.80 10.06
CA ILE A 296 2.68 9.03 10.78
C ILE A 296 2.16 9.84 11.97
N LYS A 297 3.02 10.57 12.68
CA LYS A 297 2.58 11.46 13.77
C LYS A 297 1.52 12.46 13.27
N LEU A 298 1.80 13.17 12.18
CA LEU A 298 0.87 14.13 11.57
C LEU A 298 -0.46 13.47 11.15
N LEU A 299 -0.39 12.29 10.51
CA LEU A 299 -1.59 11.58 10.05
C LEU A 299 -2.44 11.04 11.20
N VAL A 300 -1.82 10.62 12.30
CA VAL A 300 -2.52 10.19 13.52
C VAL A 300 -3.21 11.36 14.21
N GLU A 301 -2.60 12.54 14.25
CA GLU A 301 -3.23 13.76 14.75
C GLU A 301 -4.47 14.13 13.91
N LYS A 302 -4.34 14.14 12.58
CA LYS A 302 -5.46 14.41 11.66
C LYS A 302 -6.58 13.38 11.78
N HIS A 303 -6.26 12.10 11.91
CA HIS A 303 -7.26 11.06 12.13
C HIS A 303 -7.95 11.19 13.49
N SER A 304 -7.23 11.62 14.52
CA SER A 304 -7.82 11.87 15.84
C SER A 304 -8.81 13.03 15.82
N ALA A 305 -8.48 14.12 15.12
CA ALA A 305 -9.40 15.23 14.88
C ALA A 305 -10.64 14.77 14.09
N TYR A 306 -10.42 13.97 13.03
CA TYR A 306 -11.52 13.36 12.29
C TYR A 306 -12.39 12.50 13.21
N ILE A 307 -11.84 11.67 14.10
CA ILE A 307 -12.68 10.90 15.03
C ILE A 307 -13.48 11.83 15.96
N GLY A 308 -12.90 12.93 16.45
CA GLY A 308 -13.57 13.87 17.37
C GLY A 308 -14.67 14.74 16.76
N ASP A 309 -14.57 15.09 15.47
CA ASP A 309 -15.57 15.93 14.77
C ASP A 309 -16.98 15.31 14.67
N SER A 310 -17.18 14.05 15.09
CA SER A 310 -18.51 13.41 15.14
C SER A 310 -19.29 13.64 16.43
N ASP A 311 -18.66 14.22 17.46
CA ASP A 311 -19.31 14.53 18.74
C ASP A 311 -19.88 15.96 18.79
N SER A 312 -20.00 16.63 17.62
CA SER A 312 -20.52 18.00 17.43
C SER A 312 -21.84 18.01 16.67
#